data_AF-X1MPB8-F1
#
_entry.id   AF-X1MPB8-F1
#
_cell.length_a   1.000
_cell.length_b   1.000
_cell.length_c   1.000
_cell.angle_alpha   90.00
_cell.angle_beta   90.00
_cell.angle_gamma   90.00
#
_symmetry.space_group_name_H-M   'P 1'
#
loop_
_entity.id
_entity.type
_entity.pdbx_description
1 polymer ?
#
loop_
_entity_poly.entity_id
_entity_poly.type
_entity_poly.pdbx_seq_one_letter_code
_entity_poly.pdbx_strand_id
1 'polypeptide(L)'
;EKEAGKRLIGPAGFNEICVANGNIYSDVIPSGTYTGINYMHAIAMGAAALIESSDESLTYQVKTIKHLSDLNLQIPEAIREYIEGQQKKIGVGGAVFVTIKSQPSR
;
A
#
# COMPACT_ATOMS: atom_id res chain seq x y z
N GLU A 1 11.96 10.80 -6.75
CA GLU A 1 11.03 11.82 -7.27
C GLU A 1 11.74 12.65 -8.33
N LYS A 2 11.10 12.90 -9.47
CA LYS A 2 11.67 13.63 -10.61
C LYS A 2 11.11 15.04 -10.76
N GLU A 3 9.95 15.32 -10.17
CA GLU A 3 9.35 16.65 -10.17
C GLU A 3 10.05 17.56 -9.15
N ALA A 4 10.49 18.73 -9.61
CA ALA A 4 11.12 19.73 -8.75
C ALA A 4 10.11 20.27 -7.71
N GLY A 5 10.57 20.42 -6.46
CA GLY A 5 9.76 20.95 -5.36
C GLY A 5 8.73 19.97 -4.78
N LYS A 6 8.71 18.70 -5.23
CA LYS A 6 7.87 17.66 -4.63
C LYS A 6 8.67 16.85 -3.60
N ARG A 7 7.96 16.31 -2.60
CA ARG A 7 8.53 15.36 -1.62
C ARG A 7 8.77 14.02 -2.30
N LEU A 8 9.76 13.28 -1.81
CA LEU A 8 10.06 11.94 -2.31
C LEU A 8 8.87 10.96 -2.19
N ILE A 9 8.09 11.15 -1.14
CA ILE A 9 6.94 10.33 -0.78
C ILE A 9 5.78 11.29 -0.48
N GLY A 10 4.62 10.98 -1.04
CA GLY A 10 3.35 11.66 -0.84
C GLY A 10 2.82 11.51 0.60
N PRO A 11 1.84 12.33 0.97
CA PRO A 11 1.38 12.46 2.35
C PRO A 11 0.87 11.17 2.98
N ALA A 12 0.32 10.25 2.20
CA ALA A 12 -0.22 8.97 2.70
C ALA A 12 0.82 7.83 2.69
N GLY A 13 2.06 8.06 2.25
CA GLY A 13 3.01 6.98 2.02
C GLY A 13 3.41 6.18 3.25
N PHE A 14 3.18 6.74 4.45
CA PHE A 14 3.44 6.07 5.72
C PHE A 14 2.16 5.82 6.52
N ASN A 15 0.99 5.82 5.88
CA ASN A 15 -0.22 5.40 6.56
C ASN A 15 -0.08 3.93 6.97
N GLU A 16 -0.36 3.67 8.23
CA GLU A 16 -0.47 2.35 8.82
C GLU A 16 -1.83 1.74 8.49
N ILE A 17 -1.88 0.43 8.29
CA ILE A 17 -3.13 -0.31 8.07
C ILE A 17 -3.58 -0.90 9.39
N CYS A 18 -4.81 -0.60 9.79
CA CYS A 18 -5.34 -0.98 11.10
C CYS A 18 -6.76 -1.51 11.02
N VAL A 19 -7.13 -2.25 12.06
CA VAL A 19 -8.46 -2.82 12.24
C VAL A 19 -9.10 -2.20 13.48
N ALA A 20 -10.27 -1.60 13.32
CA ALA A 20 -11.07 -1.09 14.43
C ALA A 20 -12.56 -1.26 14.17
N ASN A 21 -13.29 -1.77 15.17
CA ASN A 21 -14.75 -1.91 15.14
C ASN A 21 -15.28 -2.69 13.92
N GLY A 22 -14.52 -3.68 13.46
CA GLY A 22 -14.82 -4.50 12.28
C GLY A 22 -14.48 -3.83 10.94
N ASN A 23 -13.93 -2.62 10.94
CA ASN A 23 -13.45 -1.93 9.73
C ASN A 23 -11.95 -2.12 9.56
N ILE A 24 -11.52 -2.19 8.30
CA ILE A 24 -10.12 -2.04 7.91
C ILE A 24 -9.95 -0.62 7.42
N TYR A 25 -8.93 0.10 7.89
CA TYR A 25 -8.68 1.47 7.45
C TYR A 25 -7.19 1.82 7.48
N SER A 26 -6.85 2.98 6.94
CA SER A 26 -5.49 3.50 6.99
C SER A 26 -5.41 4.91 7.57
N ASP A 27 -4.37 5.17 8.37
CA ASP A 27 -4.11 6.48 8.97
C ASP A 27 -2.61 6.66 9.28
N VAL A 28 -2.13 7.91 9.33
CA VAL A 28 -0.77 8.24 9.76
C VAL A 28 -0.60 8.00 11.26
N ILE A 29 -1.65 8.28 12.05
CA ILE A 29 -1.68 8.01 13.49
C ILE A 29 -2.86 7.08 13.74
N PRO A 30 -2.69 5.77 13.49
CA PRO A 30 -3.80 4.85 13.59
C PRO A 30 -4.24 4.61 15.04
N SER A 31 -5.46 4.10 15.18
CA SER A 31 -6.02 3.60 16.44
C SER A 31 -6.53 2.16 16.29
N GLY A 32 -6.69 1.42 17.39
CA GLY A 32 -7.13 0.02 17.34
C GLY A 32 -5.99 -0.96 17.09
N THR A 33 -6.26 -2.06 16.40
CA THR A 33 -5.30 -3.16 16.22
C THR A 33 -4.44 -2.95 14.99
N TYR A 34 -3.14 -2.87 15.20
CA TYR A 34 -2.13 -2.69 14.15
C TYR A 34 -1.90 -3.99 13.40
N THR A 35 -1.82 -3.92 12.07
CA THR A 35 -1.44 -5.08 11.25
C THR A 35 0.08 -5.27 11.17
N GLY A 36 0.86 -4.26 11.57
CA GLY A 36 2.31 -4.21 11.35
C GLY A 36 2.72 -3.89 9.91
N ILE A 37 1.76 -3.53 9.06
CA ILE A 37 1.97 -3.20 7.65
C ILE A 37 1.55 -1.74 7.43
N ASN A 38 2.46 -0.96 6.87
CA ASN A 38 2.18 0.36 6.32
C ASN A 38 2.33 0.39 4.80
N TYR A 39 1.92 1.49 4.20
CA TYR A 39 1.89 1.63 2.74
C TYR A 39 3.27 1.45 2.12
N MET A 40 4.33 2.05 2.68
CA MET A 40 5.68 1.93 2.14
C MET A 40 6.21 0.50 2.22
N HIS A 41 5.93 -0.20 3.33
CA HIS A 41 6.29 -1.60 3.49
C HIS A 41 5.63 -2.45 2.40
N ALA A 42 4.31 -2.30 2.20
CA ALA A 42 3.58 -3.08 1.22
C ALA A 42 4.03 -2.79 -0.23
N ILE A 43 4.26 -1.51 -0.55
CA ILE A 43 4.82 -1.05 -1.85
C ILE A 43 6.23 -1.61 -2.07
N ALA A 44 7.09 -1.60 -1.04
CA ALA A 44 8.44 -2.14 -1.13
C ALA A 44 8.44 -3.64 -1.41
N MET A 45 7.56 -4.40 -0.73
CA MET A 45 7.39 -5.84 -0.98
C MET A 45 6.91 -6.12 -2.40
N GLY A 46 5.93 -5.36 -2.90
CA GLY A 46 5.46 -5.49 -4.29
C GLY A 46 6.55 -5.17 -5.31
N ALA A 47 7.33 -4.11 -5.07
CA ALA A 47 8.46 -3.77 -5.91
C ALA A 47 9.55 -4.85 -5.91
N ALA A 48 9.92 -5.36 -4.72
CA ALA A 48 10.92 -6.41 -4.58
C ALA A 48 10.51 -7.68 -5.34
N ALA A 49 9.26 -8.13 -5.18
CA ALA A 49 8.75 -9.30 -5.91
C ALA A 49 8.83 -9.14 -7.43
N LEU A 50 8.53 -7.94 -7.96
CA LEU A 50 8.68 -7.66 -9.39
C LEU A 50 10.14 -7.68 -9.84
N ILE A 51 11.05 -7.13 -9.05
CA ILE A 51 12.49 -7.13 -9.33
C ILE A 51 13.05 -8.55 -9.31
N GLU A 52 12.64 -9.39 -8.35
CA GLU A 52 13.08 -10.79 -8.24
C GLU A 52 12.55 -11.65 -9.40
N SER A 53 11.46 -11.24 -10.03
CA SER A 53 10.84 -11.96 -11.16
C SER A 53 11.45 -11.65 -12.53
N SER A 54 12.38 -10.68 -12.62
CA SER A 54 12.89 -10.20 -13.91
C SER A 54 14.33 -9.69 -13.82
N ASP A 55 15.16 -10.10 -14.79
CA ASP A 55 16.52 -9.59 -14.99
C ASP A 55 16.56 -8.31 -15.85
N GLU A 56 15.42 -7.61 -16.01
CA GLU A 56 15.31 -6.39 -16.79
C GLU A 56 15.21 -5.14 -15.90
N SER A 57 15.46 -3.96 -16.49
CA SER A 57 15.21 -2.70 -15.79
C SER A 57 13.72 -2.48 -15.58
N LEU A 58 13.31 -2.18 -14.34
CA LEU A 58 11.92 -1.96 -13.95
C LEU A 58 11.71 -0.51 -13.51
N THR A 59 10.54 0.05 -13.83
CA THR A 59 10.00 1.23 -13.14
C THR A 59 8.65 0.88 -12.52
N TYR A 60 8.60 0.81 -11.19
CA TYR A 60 7.37 0.58 -10.42
C TYR A 60 6.89 1.90 -9.84
N GLN A 61 5.67 2.31 -10.16
CA GLN A 61 5.12 3.61 -9.76
C GLN A 61 3.75 3.45 -9.12
N VAL A 62 3.58 4.05 -7.94
CA VAL A 62 2.33 4.10 -7.20
C VAL A 62 1.99 5.55 -6.90
N LYS A 63 0.86 6.03 -7.44
CA LYS A 63 0.45 7.45 -7.30
C LYS A 63 -0.56 7.62 -6.16
N THR A 64 -1.66 6.89 -6.22
CA THR A 64 -2.78 6.98 -5.28
C THR A 64 -3.25 5.58 -4.94
N ILE A 65 -3.60 5.37 -3.67
CA ILE A 65 -4.23 4.14 -3.18
C ILE A 65 -5.74 4.34 -3.17
N LYS A 66 -6.48 3.33 -3.62
CA LYS A 66 -7.94 3.24 -3.57
C LYS A 66 -8.41 1.89 -3.03
N HIS A 67 -7.61 0.85 -3.23
CA HIS A 67 -7.92 -0.53 -2.82
C HIS A 67 -6.70 -1.19 -2.19
N LEU A 68 -6.93 -2.26 -1.42
CA LEU A 68 -5.84 -3.06 -0.83
C LEU A 68 -4.91 -3.66 -1.91
N SER A 69 -5.45 -3.99 -3.08
CA SER A 69 -4.68 -4.51 -4.21
C SER A 69 -3.64 -3.52 -4.74
N ASP A 70 -3.88 -2.20 -4.60
CA ASP A 70 -2.89 -1.17 -4.97
C ASP A 70 -1.63 -1.23 -4.08
N LEU A 71 -1.72 -1.90 -2.93
CA LEU A 71 -0.66 -2.12 -1.96
C LEU A 71 -0.15 -3.57 -1.97
N ASN A 72 -0.46 -4.39 -2.97
CA ASN A 72 -0.11 -5.82 -2.96
C ASN A 72 -0.69 -6.57 -1.74
N LEU A 73 -1.88 -6.16 -1.26
CA LEU A 73 -2.57 -6.77 -0.12
C LEU A 73 -3.90 -7.36 -0.54
N GLN A 74 -4.29 -8.43 0.14
CA GLN A 74 -5.57 -9.10 -0.03
C GLN A 74 -6.12 -9.57 1.32
N ILE A 75 -7.43 -9.74 1.39
CA ILE A 75 -8.11 -10.43 2.48
C ILE A 75 -8.79 -11.68 1.92
N PRO A 76 -8.94 -12.76 2.71
CA PRO A 76 -9.70 -13.92 2.28
C PRO A 76 -11.15 -13.53 1.96
N GLU A 77 -11.76 -14.20 0.98
CA GLU A 77 -13.11 -13.86 0.52
C GLU A 77 -14.15 -13.97 1.64
N ALA A 78 -14.08 -15.01 2.46
CA ALA A 78 -14.96 -15.17 3.63
C ALA A 78 -14.86 -13.97 4.61
N ILE A 79 -13.70 -13.31 4.71
CA ILE A 79 -13.53 -12.11 5.54
C ILE A 79 -14.15 -10.89 4.87
N ARG A 80 -14.02 -10.77 3.54
CA ARG A 80 -14.69 -9.72 2.77
C ARG A 80 -16.21 -9.81 2.92
N GLU A 81 -16.77 -10.99 2.68
CA GLU A 81 -18.21 -11.25 2.82
C GLU A 81 -18.70 -10.92 4.24
N TYR A 82 -17.91 -11.28 5.27
CA TYR A 82 -18.24 -10.93 6.64
C TYR A 82 -18.26 -9.41 6.88
N ILE A 83 -17.25 -8.67 6.43
CA ILE A 83 -17.18 -7.21 6.58
C ILE A 83 -18.39 -6.54 5.91
N GLU A 84 -18.70 -6.96 4.68
CA GLU A 84 -19.83 -6.43 3.91
C GLU A 84 -21.17 -6.77 4.55
N GLY A 85 -21.35 -8.02 5.00
CA GLY A 85 -22.55 -8.47 5.70
C GLY A 85 -22.80 -7.76 7.03
N GLN A 86 -21.74 -7.30 7.70
CA GLN A 86 -21.81 -6.49 8.93
C GLN A 86 -21.90 -4.98 8.66
N GLN A 87 -22.07 -4.56 7.40
CA GLN A 87 -22.10 -3.16 6.97
C GLN A 87 -20.84 -2.37 7.40
N LYS A 88 -19.71 -3.07 7.49
CA LYS A 88 -18.39 -2.50 7.78
C LYS A 88 -17.69 -2.13 6.47
N LYS A 89 -16.57 -1.41 6.58
CA LYS A 89 -15.86 -0.84 5.44
C LYS A 89 -14.39 -1.23 5.42
N ILE A 90 -13.86 -1.30 4.20
CA ILE A 90 -12.43 -1.32 3.90
C ILE A 90 -12.09 0.07 3.36
N GLY A 91 -11.68 0.96 4.24
CA GLY A 91 -11.36 2.35 3.95
C GLY A 91 -9.86 2.58 3.84
N VAL A 92 -9.27 2.21 2.71
CA VAL A 92 -7.87 2.54 2.40
C VAL A 92 -7.84 3.58 1.29
N GLY A 93 -7.05 4.63 1.46
CA GLY A 93 -6.89 5.62 0.42
C GLY A 93 -5.84 6.67 0.74
N GLY A 94 -5.43 7.39 -0.29
CA GLY A 94 -4.54 8.54 -0.14
C GLY A 94 -3.48 8.61 -1.22
N ALA A 95 -2.86 9.78 -1.31
CA ALA A 95 -1.84 10.06 -2.31
C ALA A 95 -0.45 9.69 -1.78
N VAL A 96 0.23 8.78 -2.48
CA VAL A 96 1.52 8.20 -2.06
C VAL A 96 2.67 8.65 -2.95
N PHE A 97 2.45 8.85 -4.25
CA PHE A 97 3.46 9.35 -5.20
C PHE A 97 4.88 8.81 -4.97
N VAL A 98 5.07 7.50 -5.19
CA VAL A 98 6.38 6.85 -5.12
C VAL A 98 6.71 6.21 -6.46
N THR A 99 7.98 6.31 -6.84
CA THR A 99 8.54 5.62 -8.00
C THR A 99 9.83 4.93 -7.61
N ILE A 100 9.86 3.61 -7.78
CA ILE A 100 11.03 2.76 -7.57
C ILE A 100 11.58 2.37 -8.94
N LYS A 101 12.90 2.48 -9.09
CA LYS A 101 13.59 2.07 -10.32
C LYS A 101 14.64 1.04 -9.98
N SER A 102 14.66 -0.03 -10.74
CA SER A 102 15.68 -1.08 -10.65
C SER A 102 16.43 -1.17 -11.96
N GLN A 103 17.74 -1.41 -11.84
CA GLN A 103 18.62 -1.75 -12.95
C GLN A 103 19.48 -2.92 -12.49
N PRO A 104 19.50 -4.03 -13.24
CA PRO A 104 20.39 -5.15 -12.94
C PRO A 104 21.84 -4.69 -13.00
N SER A 105 22.61 -4.97 -11.95
CA SER A 105 24.07 -4.82 -11.98
C SER A 105 24.66 -6.00 -12.76
N ARG A 106 24.94 -5.81 -14.04
CA ARG A 106 25.82 -6.71 -14.79
C ARG A 106 27.28 -6.45 -14.47
#